data_AF-A0ABD0WXL1-F1
#
_entry.id   AF-A0ABD0WXL1-F1
#
_cell.length_a   1.000
_cell.length_b   1.000
_cell.length_c   1.000
_cell.angle_alpha   90.00
_cell.angle_beta   90.00
_cell.angle_gamma   90.00
#
_symmetry.space_group_name_H-M   'P 1'
#
loop_
_entity.id
_entity.type
_entity.pdbx_description
1 polymer ?
#
loop_
_entity_poly.entity_id
_entity_poly.type
_entity_poly.pdbx_seq_one_letter_code
_entity_poly.pdbx_strand_id
1 'polypeptide(L)'
;MLLPFSEHWLYNLWLRLDVDQSDELWRDQILVQQVAMVTGQQDKMEDNAASAPDNIVTGFNTYDDFLDSQIKPLDLYYLEDEELARQLVELGYRGSGGVLKREEFETRKAAAEASRQAKNSQQRTLASAGKELKDNFLKALAEREEANRSGKMTSIIFIRDLNSLGQEVSGYIDYSDRLKTEDCEPYFSGKKRLMPRHTDLSFYNWETQISTSNSSANYHVMAENTALLFQNRLDRKILNVDPKALPGDFSRTPVQSSLNIQVVIYDHITRRKTTHT
;
A
#
# COMPACT_ATOMS: atom_id res chain seq x y z
N MET A 1 -27.27 35.67 11.48
CA MET A 1 -27.98 35.49 10.20
C MET A 1 -26.92 35.55 9.12
N LEU A 2 -26.19 34.47 8.78
CA LEU A 2 -26.63 33.24 8.09
C LEU A 2 -27.44 33.54 6.83
N LEU A 3 -26.75 33.66 5.70
CA LEU A 3 -26.91 32.78 4.54
C LEU A 3 -25.54 32.58 3.84
N PRO A 4 -25.25 31.37 3.31
CA PRO A 4 -23.97 30.99 2.69
C PRO A 4 -24.03 31.19 1.17
N PHE A 5 -22.91 31.53 0.52
CA PHE A 5 -22.85 31.48 -0.94
C PHE A 5 -21.49 30.97 -1.44
N SER A 6 -21.61 29.89 -2.20
CA SER A 6 -20.62 29.05 -2.84
C SER A 6 -20.44 29.52 -4.29
N GLU A 7 -19.49 30.42 -4.57
CA GLU A 7 -19.14 30.78 -5.96
C GLU A 7 -17.68 31.29 -6.05
N HIS A 8 -16.68 30.45 -5.73
CA HIS A 8 -15.27 30.84 -5.91
C HIS A 8 -14.36 29.79 -6.55
N TRP A 9 -14.90 28.65 -7.01
CA TRP A 9 -14.12 27.55 -7.57
C TRP A 9 -14.17 27.41 -9.11
N LEU A 10 -14.96 28.22 -9.82
CA LEU A 10 -14.98 28.21 -11.30
C LEU A 10 -13.97 29.18 -11.96
N TYR A 11 -13.19 29.96 -11.19
CA TYR A 11 -12.36 31.02 -11.79
C TYR A 11 -10.92 30.62 -12.16
N ASN A 12 -10.50 29.36 -12.00
CA ASN A 12 -9.10 28.97 -12.32
C ASN A 12 -8.95 27.80 -13.30
N LEU A 13 -10.04 27.40 -13.95
CA LEU A 13 -10.03 26.56 -15.14
C LEU A 13 -10.47 27.40 -16.36
N TRP A 14 -9.72 28.47 -16.66
CA TRP A 14 -9.86 29.23 -17.90
C TRP A 14 -8.48 29.58 -18.46
N LEU A 15 -7.86 28.58 -19.08
CA LEU A 15 -7.14 28.78 -20.33
C LEU A 15 -7.51 27.62 -21.27
N ARG A 16 -8.68 27.83 -21.92
CA ARG A 16 -9.15 27.28 -23.21
C ARG A 16 -10.25 26.21 -23.20
N LEU A 17 -11.49 26.74 -23.28
CA LEU A 17 -12.71 26.30 -23.99
C LEU A 17 -13.76 25.39 -23.27
N ASP A 18 -14.88 26.07 -22.96
CA ASP A 18 -16.31 25.72 -22.99
C ASP A 18 -16.98 24.69 -22.04
N VAL A 19 -18.17 25.13 -21.58
CA VAL A 19 -19.39 24.43 -21.11
C VAL A 19 -19.67 24.35 -19.59
N ASP A 20 -20.39 25.37 -19.12
CA ASP A 20 -21.75 25.44 -18.52
C ASP A 20 -22.31 24.40 -17.51
N GLN A 21 -22.88 24.97 -16.42
CA GLN A 21 -23.99 24.57 -15.51
C GLN A 21 -24.15 23.11 -15.02
N SER A 22 -23.87 22.87 -13.72
CA SER A 22 -24.57 21.85 -12.89
C SER A 22 -24.28 21.98 -11.38
N ASP A 23 -24.78 23.02 -10.71
CA ASP A 23 -24.53 23.29 -9.28
C ASP A 23 -25.66 22.86 -8.31
N GLU A 24 -26.72 22.17 -8.77
CA GLU A 24 -27.86 21.78 -7.92
C GLU A 24 -27.94 20.28 -7.57
N LEU A 25 -27.09 19.42 -8.13
CA LEU A 25 -27.12 17.96 -7.87
C LEU A 25 -26.26 17.50 -6.68
N TRP A 26 -25.44 18.39 -6.10
CA TRP A 26 -24.47 18.06 -5.07
C TRP A 26 -25.05 17.73 -3.68
N ARG A 27 -26.28 18.18 -3.38
CA ARG A 27 -26.88 18.02 -2.04
C ARG A 27 -27.54 16.66 -1.82
N ASP A 28 -28.09 16.07 -2.87
CA ASP A 28 -28.85 14.82 -2.76
C ASP A 28 -27.96 13.57 -2.87
N GLN A 29 -26.79 13.67 -3.51
CA GLN A 29 -25.87 12.55 -3.68
C GLN A 29 -25.13 12.15 -2.38
N ILE A 30 -24.87 13.10 -1.48
CA ILE A 30 -24.15 12.86 -0.22
C ILE A 30 -25.01 12.05 0.77
N LEU A 31 -26.33 12.26 0.79
CA LEU A 31 -27.23 11.49 1.67
C LEU A 31 -27.32 10.01 1.26
N VAL A 32 -27.26 9.72 -0.04
CA VAL A 32 -27.36 8.34 -0.56
C VAL A 32 -26.09 7.54 -0.25
N GLN A 33 -24.93 8.19 -0.23
CA GLN A 33 -23.64 7.53 0.02
C GLN A 33 -23.41 7.21 1.51
N GLN A 34 -23.98 7.99 2.43
CA GLN A 34 -23.92 7.72 3.88
C GLN A 34 -24.78 6.50 4.28
N VAL A 35 -25.89 6.25 3.57
CA VAL A 35 -26.81 5.13 3.85
C VAL A 35 -26.29 3.80 3.30
N ALA A 36 -25.59 3.81 2.16
CA ALA A 36 -25.07 2.59 1.53
C ALA A 36 -23.91 1.91 2.31
N MET A 37 -23.19 2.65 3.16
CA MET A 37 -22.10 2.08 3.98
C MET A 37 -22.61 1.31 5.22
N VAL A 38 -23.87 1.48 5.62
CA VAL A 38 -24.42 0.86 6.85
C VAL A 38 -25.02 -0.53 6.58
N THR A 39 -25.31 -0.89 5.34
CA THR A 39 -26.09 -2.12 5.01
C THR A 39 -25.30 -3.22 4.30
N GLY A 40 -23.97 -3.09 4.19
CA GLY A 40 -23.11 -4.02 3.43
C GLY A 40 -22.17 -4.88 4.27
N GLN A 41 -22.64 -5.51 5.36
CA GLN A 41 -21.88 -6.55 6.06
C GLN A 41 -22.77 -7.74 6.42
N GLN A 42 -22.83 -8.74 5.54
CA GLN A 42 -22.94 -10.14 5.95
C GLN A 42 -22.54 -11.12 4.83
N ASP A 43 -21.73 -12.08 5.26
CA ASP A 43 -21.49 -13.42 4.70
C ASP A 43 -20.67 -13.58 3.42
N LYS A 44 -19.37 -13.85 3.62
CA LYS A 44 -18.60 -14.90 2.92
C LYS A 44 -17.56 -15.52 3.85
N MET A 45 -17.96 -16.57 4.57
CA MET A 45 -17.06 -17.62 5.03
C MET A 45 -17.00 -18.72 3.97
N GLU A 46 -15.83 -19.37 3.89
CA GLU A 46 -15.48 -20.58 3.13
C GLU A 46 -15.01 -20.39 1.68
N ASP A 47 -13.69 -20.31 1.53
CA ASP A 47 -12.92 -21.33 0.80
C ASP A 47 -11.44 -21.17 1.18
N ASN A 48 -10.98 -21.94 2.17
CA ASN A 48 -9.58 -21.96 2.56
C ASN A 48 -9.11 -23.38 2.93
N ALA A 49 -9.28 -24.32 1.99
CA ALA A 49 -8.75 -25.68 2.12
C ALA A 49 -7.34 -25.86 1.51
N ALA A 50 -6.72 -24.78 1.00
CA ALA A 50 -5.39 -24.82 0.39
C ALA A 50 -4.25 -24.27 1.28
N SER A 51 -4.52 -23.79 2.50
CA SER A 51 -3.53 -23.12 3.37
C SER A 51 -3.20 -23.82 4.69
N ALA A 52 -3.86 -24.94 5.01
CA ALA A 52 -3.68 -25.62 6.28
C ALA A 52 -2.25 -26.14 6.57
N PRO A 53 -1.48 -26.71 5.61
CA PRO A 53 -0.16 -27.26 5.92
C PRO A 53 0.97 -26.22 5.98
N ASP A 54 0.86 -25.08 5.29
CA ASP A 54 1.89 -24.02 5.28
C ASP A 54 1.88 -23.19 6.57
N ASN A 55 0.72 -23.06 7.21
CA ASN A 55 0.59 -22.44 8.53
C ASN A 55 1.28 -23.27 9.63
N ILE A 56 1.36 -24.60 9.46
CA ILE A 56 2.03 -25.48 10.43
C ILE A 56 3.53 -25.23 10.43
N VAL A 57 4.17 -25.20 9.25
CA VAL A 57 5.64 -25.07 9.16
C VAL A 57 6.13 -23.69 9.57
N THR A 58 5.31 -22.65 9.37
CA THR A 58 5.64 -21.27 9.74
C THR A 58 5.40 -20.93 11.21
N GLY A 59 4.62 -21.75 11.93
CA GLY A 59 4.28 -21.54 13.35
C GLY A 59 5.28 -22.09 14.37
N PHE A 60 6.21 -22.97 13.96
CA PHE A 60 7.13 -23.67 14.86
C PHE A 60 8.60 -23.45 14.48
N ASN A 61 9.51 -23.34 15.48
CA ASN A 61 10.94 -23.08 15.23
C ASN A 61 11.71 -24.36 14.92
N THR A 62 11.27 -25.51 15.41
CA THR A 62 11.85 -26.81 15.08
C THR A 62 10.77 -27.85 14.79
N TYR A 63 11.17 -29.01 14.26
CA TYR A 63 10.25 -30.14 14.14
C TYR A 63 9.84 -30.68 15.51
N ASP A 64 10.76 -30.67 16.47
CA ASP A 64 10.48 -31.12 17.83
C ASP A 64 9.46 -30.19 18.52
N ASP A 65 9.51 -28.87 18.29
CA ASP A 65 8.47 -27.93 18.76
C ASP A 65 7.08 -28.29 18.22
N PHE A 66 7.01 -28.75 16.96
CA PHE A 66 5.78 -29.19 16.34
C PHE A 66 5.28 -30.49 17.00
N LEU A 67 6.16 -31.45 17.28
CA LEU A 67 5.80 -32.68 18.00
C LEU A 67 5.31 -32.36 19.42
N ASP A 68 5.98 -31.44 20.12
CA ASP A 68 5.62 -31.03 21.48
C ASP A 68 4.24 -30.40 21.55
N SER A 69 3.84 -29.66 20.52
CA SER A 69 2.49 -29.09 20.43
C SER A 69 1.37 -30.14 20.38
N GLN A 70 1.70 -31.39 20.06
CA GLN A 70 0.77 -32.52 19.98
C GLN A 70 0.79 -33.41 21.24
N ILE A 71 1.76 -33.23 22.13
CA ILE A 71 1.88 -33.98 23.39
C ILE A 71 0.91 -33.39 24.42
N LYS A 72 0.07 -34.22 25.04
CA LYS A 72 -0.83 -33.77 26.12
C LYS A 72 -0.15 -33.93 27.49
N PRO A 73 -0.55 -33.14 28.50
CA PRO A 73 -0.06 -33.31 29.87
C PRO A 73 -0.25 -34.73 30.42
N LEU A 74 -1.29 -35.43 29.96
CA LEU A 74 -1.57 -36.82 30.34
C LEU A 74 -0.54 -37.80 29.75
N ASP A 75 -0.01 -37.52 28.54
CA ASP A 75 1.02 -38.34 27.93
C ASP A 75 2.32 -38.24 28.74
N LEU A 76 2.69 -37.02 29.18
CA LEU A 76 3.84 -36.80 30.07
C LEU A 76 3.65 -37.46 31.44
N TYR A 77 2.43 -37.46 31.99
CA TYR A 77 2.13 -38.10 33.28
C TYR A 77 2.31 -39.62 33.25
N TYR A 78 1.99 -40.29 32.13
CA TYR A 78 2.11 -41.74 32.02
C TYR A 78 3.43 -42.23 31.45
N LEU A 79 4.08 -41.43 30.59
CA LEU A 79 5.34 -41.81 29.96
C LEU A 79 6.54 -41.36 30.77
N GLU A 80 6.42 -40.27 31.53
CA GLU A 80 7.49 -39.60 32.29
C GLU A 80 8.75 -39.24 31.44
N ASP A 81 8.68 -39.45 30.12
CA ASP A 81 9.75 -39.28 29.14
C ASP A 81 9.19 -38.54 27.91
N GLU A 82 9.71 -37.33 27.70
CA GLU A 82 9.33 -36.42 26.63
C GLU A 82 9.77 -36.94 25.25
N GLU A 83 10.91 -37.63 25.17
CA GLU A 83 11.45 -38.15 23.92
C GLU A 83 10.66 -39.38 23.46
N LEU A 84 10.26 -40.23 24.41
CA LEU A 84 9.33 -41.32 24.16
C LEU A 84 7.95 -40.81 23.71
N ALA A 85 7.45 -39.72 24.31
CA ALA A 85 6.20 -39.08 23.91
C ALA A 85 6.27 -38.52 22.47
N ARG A 86 7.36 -37.84 22.10
CA ARG A 86 7.61 -37.39 20.72
C ARG A 86 7.62 -38.54 19.72
N GLN A 87 8.30 -39.65 20.03
CA GLN A 87 8.34 -40.83 19.16
C GLN A 87 6.96 -41.44 18.93
N LEU A 88 6.13 -41.51 19.98
CA LEU A 88 4.76 -42.04 19.87
C LEU A 88 3.85 -41.14 19.01
N VAL A 89 4.07 -39.82 19.08
CA VAL A 89 3.42 -38.87 18.17
C VAL A 89 3.92 -39.08 16.75
N GLU A 90 5.24 -39.09 16.52
CA GLU A 90 5.85 -39.24 15.20
C GLU A 90 5.43 -40.53 14.47
N LEU A 91 5.28 -41.63 15.21
CA LEU A 91 4.77 -42.91 14.69
C LEU A 91 3.25 -42.94 14.45
N GLY A 92 2.52 -41.88 14.81
CA GLY A 92 1.08 -41.77 14.63
C GLY A 92 0.23 -42.56 15.64
N TYR A 93 0.83 -43.07 16.71
CA TYR A 93 0.11 -43.73 17.80
C TYR A 93 -0.59 -42.71 18.73
N ARG A 94 -0.17 -41.44 18.66
CA ARG A 94 -0.75 -40.30 19.37
C ARG A 94 -0.87 -39.10 18.42
N GLY A 95 -2.01 -38.40 18.48
CA GLY A 95 -2.31 -37.26 17.60
C GLY A 95 -3.44 -37.54 16.60
N SER A 96 -4.22 -36.50 16.28
CA SER A 96 -5.34 -36.58 15.34
C SER A 96 -4.87 -36.27 13.93
N GLY A 97 -4.41 -37.29 13.20
CA GLY A 97 -4.06 -37.17 11.77
C GLY A 97 -2.59 -37.45 11.49
N GLY A 98 -2.32 -38.00 10.30
CA GLY A 98 -0.98 -38.44 9.88
C GLY A 98 0.07 -37.35 10.10
N VAL A 99 1.11 -37.68 10.89
CA VAL A 99 2.18 -36.75 11.22
C VAL A 99 3.02 -36.49 9.98
N LEU A 100 3.24 -35.21 9.69
CA LEU A 100 4.19 -34.76 8.67
C LEU A 100 5.57 -35.30 9.04
N LYS A 101 6.21 -36.07 8.16
CA LYS A 101 7.54 -36.64 8.43
C LYS A 101 8.57 -35.53 8.68
N ARG A 102 9.55 -35.78 9.55
CA ARG A 102 10.66 -34.87 9.83
C ARG A 102 11.30 -34.28 8.56
N GLU A 103 11.62 -35.14 7.60
CA GLU A 103 12.20 -34.73 6.30
C GLU A 103 11.26 -33.80 5.50
N GLU A 104 9.96 -34.07 5.49
CA GLU A 104 8.97 -33.24 4.80
C GLU A 104 8.78 -31.88 5.51
N PHE A 105 8.80 -31.86 6.84
CA PHE A 105 8.76 -30.63 7.63
C PHE A 105 9.99 -29.77 7.39
N GLU A 106 11.18 -30.35 7.49
CA GLU A 106 12.45 -29.63 7.28
C GLU A 106 12.58 -29.12 5.84
N THR A 107 12.22 -29.94 4.85
CA THR A 107 12.24 -29.53 3.43
C THR A 107 11.31 -28.34 3.19
N ARG A 108 10.08 -28.39 3.72
CA ARG A 108 9.13 -27.27 3.59
C ARG A 108 9.60 -26.04 4.36
N LYS A 109 10.22 -26.22 5.53
CA LYS A 109 10.76 -25.11 6.33
C LYS A 109 11.91 -24.42 5.62
N ALA A 110 12.85 -25.19 5.10
CA ALA A 110 13.96 -24.68 4.30
C ALA A 110 13.43 -23.96 3.04
N ALA A 111 12.42 -24.49 2.36
CA ALA A 111 11.80 -23.83 1.21
C ALA A 111 11.10 -22.51 1.60
N ALA A 112 10.38 -22.48 2.72
CA ALA A 112 9.72 -21.28 3.23
C ALA A 112 10.74 -20.20 3.64
N GLU A 113 11.82 -20.59 4.32
CA GLU A 113 12.91 -19.68 4.70
C GLU A 113 13.70 -19.17 3.49
N ALA A 114 14.03 -20.05 2.53
CA ALA A 114 14.68 -19.66 1.29
C ALA A 114 13.81 -18.69 0.48
N SER A 115 12.49 -18.94 0.40
CA SER A 115 11.53 -18.03 -0.22
C SER A 115 11.47 -16.68 0.51
N ARG A 116 11.48 -16.68 1.84
CA ARG A 116 11.51 -15.43 2.64
C ARG A 116 12.81 -14.65 2.45
N GLN A 117 13.96 -15.35 2.42
CA GLN A 117 15.26 -14.74 2.16
C GLN A 117 15.35 -14.20 0.73
N ALA A 118 14.86 -14.95 -0.27
CA ALA A 118 14.78 -14.50 -1.65
C ALA A 118 13.93 -13.22 -1.78
N LYS A 119 12.72 -13.19 -1.19
CA LYS A 119 11.86 -12.00 -1.14
C LYS A 119 12.56 -10.81 -0.47
N ASN A 120 13.23 -11.02 0.66
CA ASN A 120 13.98 -9.96 1.36
C ASN A 120 15.17 -9.46 0.52
N SER A 121 15.89 -10.34 -0.18
CA SER A 121 17.01 -9.96 -1.04
C SER A 121 16.55 -9.19 -2.28
N GLN A 122 15.43 -9.58 -2.88
CA GLN A 122 14.77 -8.86 -3.96
C GLN A 122 14.30 -7.46 -3.49
N GLN A 123 13.77 -7.34 -2.28
CA GLN A 123 13.42 -6.05 -1.67
C GLN A 123 14.63 -5.15 -1.38
N ARG A 124 15.85 -5.69 -1.28
CA ARG A 124 17.07 -4.87 -1.15
C ARG A 124 17.57 -4.34 -2.50
N THR A 125 17.29 -5.05 -3.58
CA THR A 125 17.61 -4.58 -4.93
C THR A 125 16.56 -3.55 -5.35
N LEU A 126 16.99 -2.41 -5.88
CA LEU A 126 16.08 -1.40 -6.40
C LEU A 126 15.31 -1.97 -7.60
N ALA A 127 14.01 -1.73 -7.68
CA ALA A 127 13.17 -2.20 -8.78
C ALA A 127 13.57 -1.56 -10.12
N SER A 128 14.14 -0.36 -10.07
CA SER A 128 14.73 0.33 -11.23
C SER A 128 16.12 -0.18 -11.64
N ALA A 129 16.80 -0.99 -10.83
CA ALA A 129 18.17 -1.40 -11.08
C ALA A 129 18.31 -2.17 -12.41
N GLY A 130 19.24 -1.72 -13.26
CA GLY A 130 19.53 -2.35 -14.55
C GLY A 130 18.42 -2.22 -15.59
N LYS A 131 17.38 -1.40 -15.37
CA LYS A 131 16.32 -1.15 -16.34
C LYS A 131 16.68 0.02 -17.25
N GLU A 132 16.41 -0.11 -18.55
CA GLU A 132 16.51 1.00 -19.50
C GLU A 132 15.25 1.86 -19.46
N LEU A 133 15.33 2.98 -18.75
CA LEU A 133 14.20 3.89 -18.56
C LEU A 133 14.20 4.96 -19.67
N LYS A 134 13.24 4.88 -20.59
CA LYS A 134 13.11 5.86 -21.68
C LYS A 134 12.40 7.14 -21.23
N ASP A 135 11.28 6.98 -20.53
CA ASP A 135 10.43 8.07 -20.11
C ASP A 135 10.99 8.83 -18.89
N ASN A 136 10.86 10.16 -18.87
CA ASN A 136 11.42 10.99 -17.80
C ASN A 136 10.70 10.79 -16.46
N PHE A 137 9.42 10.41 -16.46
CA PHE A 137 8.72 10.05 -15.23
C PHE A 137 9.36 8.83 -14.59
N LEU A 138 9.62 7.78 -15.36
CA LEU A 138 10.26 6.58 -14.83
C LEU A 138 11.68 6.87 -14.32
N LYS A 139 12.46 7.71 -15.03
CA LYS A 139 13.78 8.16 -14.54
C LYS A 139 13.65 8.91 -13.21
N ALA A 140 12.69 9.84 -13.11
CA ALA A 140 12.46 10.61 -11.90
C ALA A 140 12.03 9.72 -10.70
N LEU A 141 11.27 8.65 -10.95
CA LEU A 141 10.95 7.65 -9.93
C LEU A 141 12.19 6.86 -9.50
N ALA A 142 13.00 6.41 -10.46
CA ALA A 142 14.20 5.62 -10.19
C ALA A 142 15.22 6.40 -9.35
N GLU A 143 15.46 7.67 -9.68
CA GLU A 143 16.34 8.58 -8.92
C GLU A 143 15.89 8.74 -7.45
N ARG A 144 14.60 8.58 -7.18
CA ARG A 144 14.00 8.75 -5.84
C ARG A 144 13.86 7.44 -5.07
N GLU A 145 13.98 6.30 -5.74
CA GLU A 145 13.62 4.99 -5.20
C GLU A 145 14.41 4.66 -3.92
N GLU A 146 15.73 4.77 -3.97
CA GLU A 146 16.60 4.41 -2.84
C GLU A 146 16.35 5.30 -1.60
N ALA A 147 16.22 6.61 -1.83
CA ALA A 147 15.99 7.57 -0.75
C ALA A 147 14.60 7.40 -0.11
N ASN A 148 13.58 7.04 -0.90
CA ASN A 148 12.25 6.69 -0.40
C ASN A 148 12.27 5.36 0.38
N ARG A 149 12.90 4.31 -0.15
CA ARG A 149 13.04 3.01 0.55
C ARG A 149 13.79 3.14 1.88
N SER A 150 14.84 3.97 1.93
CA SER A 150 15.64 4.21 3.14
C SER A 150 15.02 5.23 4.11
N GLY A 151 13.94 5.91 3.71
CA GLY A 151 13.28 6.94 4.51
C GLY A 151 14.13 8.20 4.73
N LYS A 152 15.09 8.48 3.85
CA LYS A 152 15.84 9.76 3.79
C LYS A 152 15.05 10.86 3.07
N MET A 153 14.08 10.45 2.26
CA MET A 153 13.15 11.29 1.54
C MET A 153 11.78 10.60 1.55
N THR A 154 10.72 11.40 1.50
CA THR A 154 9.38 10.91 1.19
C THR A 154 8.83 11.71 0.02
N SER A 155 8.33 11.03 -1.00
CA SER A 155 7.79 11.67 -2.20
C SER A 155 6.30 11.41 -2.34
N ILE A 156 5.53 12.45 -2.70
CA ILE A 156 4.13 12.33 -3.14
C ILE A 156 4.10 12.59 -4.64
N ILE A 157 3.42 11.74 -5.40
CA ILE A 157 3.31 11.84 -6.85
C ILE A 157 1.87 12.19 -7.20
N PHE A 158 1.67 13.33 -7.85
CA PHE A 158 0.43 13.63 -8.56
C PHE A 158 0.49 13.04 -9.96
N ILE A 159 -0.56 12.32 -10.36
CA ILE A 159 -0.76 11.85 -11.73
C ILE A 159 -2.16 12.25 -12.17
N ARG A 160 -2.29 12.78 -13.39
CA ARG A 160 -3.55 12.93 -14.12
C ARG A 160 -3.41 12.23 -15.47
N ASP A 161 -4.40 11.39 -15.81
CA ASP A 161 -4.33 10.54 -16.98
C ASP A 161 -5.64 9.80 -17.32
N LEU A 162 -5.64 9.07 -18.42
CA LEU A 162 -6.72 8.15 -18.79
C LEU A 162 -6.52 6.76 -18.19
N ASN A 163 -7.60 6.23 -17.59
CA ASN A 163 -7.67 4.83 -17.16
C ASN A 163 -7.89 3.89 -18.37
N SER A 164 -7.99 2.58 -18.12
CA SER A 164 -8.20 1.58 -19.18
C SER A 164 -9.55 1.68 -19.89
N LEU A 165 -10.51 2.39 -19.31
CA LEU A 165 -11.82 2.67 -19.90
C LEU A 165 -11.82 4.00 -20.67
N GLY A 166 -10.69 4.70 -20.77
CA GLY A 166 -10.57 5.99 -21.43
C GLY A 166 -11.08 7.17 -20.59
N GLN A 167 -11.41 6.95 -19.31
CA GLN A 167 -11.90 8.01 -18.43
C GLN A 167 -10.72 8.75 -17.80
N GLU A 168 -10.84 10.06 -17.69
CA GLU A 168 -9.84 10.87 -17.04
C GLU A 168 -9.90 10.71 -15.51
N VAL A 169 -8.76 10.37 -14.93
CA VAL A 169 -8.57 10.19 -13.50
C VAL A 169 -7.36 10.97 -13.02
N SER A 170 -7.37 11.39 -11.77
CA SER A 170 -6.22 12.02 -11.13
C SER A 170 -6.11 11.63 -9.67
N GLY A 171 -4.94 11.78 -9.09
CA GLY A 171 -4.75 11.50 -7.67
C GLY A 171 -3.33 11.69 -7.19
N TYR A 172 -3.18 11.68 -5.87
CA TYR A 172 -1.90 11.78 -5.18
C TYR A 172 -1.52 10.42 -4.60
N ILE A 173 -0.32 9.94 -4.92
CA ILE A 173 0.21 8.65 -4.50
C ILE A 173 1.36 8.89 -3.52
N ASP A 174 1.33 8.24 -2.37
CA ASP A 174 2.50 8.15 -1.48
C ASP A 174 3.49 7.15 -2.07
N TYR A 175 4.60 7.65 -2.63
CA TYR A 175 5.56 6.78 -3.31
C TYR A 175 6.31 5.87 -2.34
N SER A 176 6.65 6.38 -1.15
CA SER A 176 7.31 5.59 -0.10
C SER A 176 6.41 4.45 0.39
N ASP A 177 5.11 4.70 0.51
CA ASP A 177 4.14 3.65 0.87
C ASP A 177 3.99 2.63 -0.26
N ARG A 178 3.84 3.08 -1.51
CA ARG A 178 3.73 2.20 -2.68
C ARG A 178 4.92 1.27 -2.85
N LEU A 179 6.14 1.77 -2.62
CA LEU A 179 7.38 0.96 -2.69
C LEU A 179 7.45 -0.13 -1.62
N LYS A 180 6.73 0.02 -0.50
CA LYS A 180 6.71 -0.95 0.61
C LYS A 180 5.60 -1.99 0.44
N THR A 181 4.47 -1.59 -0.12
CA THR A 181 3.25 -2.40 -0.16
C THR A 181 3.05 -3.14 -1.49
N GLU A 182 3.78 -2.76 -2.54
CA GLU A 182 3.64 -3.34 -3.87
C GLU A 182 4.98 -3.57 -4.56
N ASP A 183 5.05 -4.63 -5.38
CA ASP A 183 6.15 -4.82 -6.32
C ASP A 183 6.13 -3.75 -7.42
N CYS A 184 7.16 -2.91 -7.44
CA CYS A 184 7.31 -1.81 -8.38
C CYS A 184 8.11 -2.17 -9.64
N GLU A 185 8.69 -3.38 -9.74
CA GLU A 185 9.42 -3.83 -10.93
C GLU A 185 8.57 -3.75 -12.23
N PRO A 186 7.26 -4.08 -12.21
CA PRO A 186 6.41 -3.95 -13.39
C PRO A 186 6.30 -2.52 -13.93
N TYR A 187 6.45 -1.50 -13.07
CA TYR A 187 6.44 -0.10 -13.50
C TYR A 187 7.71 0.27 -14.26
N PHE A 188 8.87 -0.07 -13.70
CA PHE A 188 10.17 0.24 -14.30
C PHE A 188 10.47 -0.60 -15.55
N SER A 189 9.89 -1.79 -15.67
CA SER A 189 9.97 -2.61 -16.89
C SER A 189 8.97 -2.20 -17.98
N GLY A 190 8.08 -1.24 -17.72
CA GLY A 190 7.04 -0.81 -18.66
C GLY A 190 5.90 -1.81 -18.86
N LYS A 191 5.86 -2.90 -18.09
CA LYS A 191 4.79 -3.91 -18.14
C LYS A 191 3.48 -3.39 -17.52
N LYS A 192 3.57 -2.41 -16.63
CA LYS A 192 2.44 -1.81 -15.91
C LYS A 192 2.63 -0.31 -15.84
N ARG A 193 1.55 0.46 -15.93
CA ARG A 193 1.57 1.93 -15.72
C ARG A 193 1.27 2.24 -14.25
N LEU A 194 2.02 3.17 -13.67
CA LEU A 194 1.69 3.70 -12.36
C LEU A 194 0.49 4.65 -12.50
N MET A 195 -0.63 4.29 -11.89
CA MET A 195 -1.90 5.02 -11.97
C MET A 195 -2.46 5.23 -10.54
N PRO A 196 -3.18 6.34 -10.29
CA PRO A 196 -3.92 6.55 -9.05
C PRO A 196 -4.97 5.47 -8.79
N ARG A 197 -5.19 5.14 -7.52
CA ARG A 197 -6.18 4.17 -7.04
C ARG A 197 -7.03 4.78 -5.94
N HIS A 198 -8.22 4.22 -5.73
CA HIS A 198 -9.13 4.59 -4.63
C HIS A 198 -8.53 4.47 -3.23
N THR A 199 -7.42 3.76 -3.07
CA THR A 199 -6.71 3.56 -1.80
C THR A 199 -5.53 4.52 -1.61
N ASP A 200 -5.19 5.32 -2.63
CA ASP A 200 -4.10 6.29 -2.55
C ASP A 200 -4.49 7.53 -1.72
N LEU A 201 -3.54 8.46 -1.53
CA LEU A 201 -3.75 9.66 -0.72
C LEU A 201 -4.95 10.47 -1.22
N SER A 202 -5.11 10.52 -2.54
CA SER A 202 -6.40 10.83 -3.13
C SER A 202 -6.58 10.14 -4.47
N PHE A 203 -7.83 10.05 -4.88
CA PHE A 203 -8.22 9.68 -6.23
C PHE A 203 -9.47 10.45 -6.61
N TYR A 204 -9.55 10.85 -7.86
CA TYR A 204 -10.69 11.53 -8.45
C TYR A 204 -10.89 11.08 -9.89
N ASN A 205 -12.12 10.68 -10.22
CA ASN A 205 -12.53 10.42 -11.59
C ASN A 205 -13.31 11.64 -12.11
N TRP A 206 -12.80 12.26 -13.17
CA TRP A 206 -13.34 13.49 -13.73
C TRP A 206 -14.67 13.29 -14.44
N GLU A 207 -14.95 12.08 -14.93
CA GLU A 207 -16.21 11.76 -15.60
C GLU A 207 -17.29 11.42 -14.58
N THR A 208 -17.00 10.51 -13.64
CA THR A 208 -18.00 10.06 -12.66
C THR A 208 -18.08 10.94 -11.42
N GLN A 209 -17.18 11.90 -11.26
CA GLN A 209 -17.07 12.79 -10.11
C GLN A 209 -16.78 12.07 -8.78
N ILE A 210 -16.44 10.78 -8.83
CA ILE A 210 -16.11 9.99 -7.63
C ILE A 210 -14.75 10.41 -7.12
N SER A 211 -14.71 10.84 -5.84
CA SER A 211 -13.49 11.23 -5.12
C SER A 211 -13.27 10.36 -3.89
N THR A 212 -12.01 10.10 -3.55
CA THR A 212 -11.60 9.42 -2.32
C THR A 212 -10.36 10.10 -1.75
N SER A 213 -10.17 10.00 -0.43
CA SER A 213 -9.02 10.55 0.28
C SER A 213 -8.65 9.64 1.44
N ASN A 214 -7.43 9.13 1.46
CA ASN A 214 -7.01 8.10 2.41
C ASN A 214 -5.66 8.43 3.03
N SER A 215 -5.55 8.32 4.34
CA SER A 215 -4.23 8.45 4.99
C SER A 215 -3.37 7.22 4.73
N SER A 216 -2.07 7.42 4.49
CA SER A 216 -1.07 6.35 4.38
C SER A 216 -0.28 6.17 5.68
N ALA A 217 0.70 5.25 5.67
CA ALA A 217 1.65 5.10 6.75
C ALA A 217 2.54 6.35 6.96
N ASN A 218 2.78 7.16 5.93
CA ASN A 218 3.66 8.33 6.02
C ASN A 218 2.89 9.66 6.12
N TYR A 219 1.64 9.72 5.64
CA TYR A 219 0.86 10.96 5.60
C TYR A 219 -0.53 10.82 6.23
N HIS A 220 -0.92 11.87 6.93
CA HIS A 220 -2.31 12.12 7.30
C HIS A 220 -2.94 13.09 6.29
N VAL A 221 -4.03 12.66 5.66
CA VAL A 221 -4.77 13.50 4.71
C VAL A 221 -5.77 14.35 5.47
N MET A 222 -5.67 15.66 5.28
CA MET A 222 -6.64 16.63 5.78
C MET A 222 -7.34 17.22 4.56
N ALA A 223 -8.50 16.65 4.25
CA ALA A 223 -9.37 17.10 3.17
C ALA A 223 -10.58 17.80 3.77
N GLU A 224 -10.36 19.00 4.31
CA GLU A 224 -11.44 19.86 4.81
C GLU A 224 -11.81 20.86 3.72
N ASN A 225 -13.13 21.03 3.49
CA ASN A 225 -13.93 21.88 2.57
C ASN A 225 -13.31 22.89 1.59
N THR A 226 -12.04 23.31 1.72
CA THR A 226 -11.35 24.27 0.86
C THR A 226 -9.91 23.90 0.48
N ALA A 227 -9.30 22.87 1.09
CA ALA A 227 -7.92 22.52 0.81
C ALA A 227 -7.66 21.01 0.98
N LEU A 228 -6.93 20.43 0.02
CA LEU A 228 -6.33 19.11 0.17
C LEU A 228 -4.91 19.28 0.71
N LEU A 229 -4.69 18.83 1.93
CA LEU A 229 -3.41 18.96 2.62
C LEU A 229 -2.89 17.58 3.03
N PHE A 230 -1.57 17.43 2.94
CA PHE A 230 -0.89 16.20 3.35
C PHE A 230 0.08 16.51 4.49
N GLN A 231 -0.25 16.08 5.70
CA GLN A 231 0.65 16.22 6.85
C GLN A 231 1.56 15.00 6.95
N ASN A 232 2.86 15.20 6.88
CA ASN A 232 3.84 14.16 7.14
C ASN A 232 3.73 13.71 8.60
N ARG A 233 3.61 12.40 8.85
CA ARG A 233 3.40 11.86 10.19
C ARG A 233 4.64 11.93 11.09
N LEU A 234 5.84 11.98 10.51
CA LEU A 234 7.10 11.97 11.26
C LEU A 234 7.41 13.33 11.87
N ASP A 235 7.35 14.40 11.08
CA ASP A 235 7.74 15.74 11.50
C ASP A 235 6.59 16.76 11.50
N ARG A 236 5.37 16.33 11.17
CA ARG A 236 4.15 17.14 11.15
C ARG A 236 4.16 18.29 10.15
N LYS A 237 5.13 18.34 9.22
CA LYS A 237 5.12 19.32 8.13
C LYS A 237 3.97 19.06 7.17
N ILE A 238 3.35 20.14 6.72
CA ILE A 238 2.14 20.08 5.89
C ILE A 238 2.50 20.50 4.48
N LEU A 239 2.21 19.64 3.51
CA LEU A 239 2.23 19.97 2.10
C LEU A 239 0.86 20.51 1.69
N ASN A 240 0.86 21.71 1.12
CA ASN A 240 -0.27 22.25 0.36
C ASN A 240 -0.04 21.97 -1.13
N VAL A 241 -0.96 21.22 -1.75
CA VAL A 241 -0.86 20.83 -3.16
C VAL A 241 -1.52 21.81 -4.13
N ASP A 242 -2.11 22.91 -3.63
CA ASP A 242 -2.58 24.00 -4.49
C ASP A 242 -1.43 24.52 -5.36
N PRO A 243 -1.53 24.44 -6.71
CA PRO A 243 -0.51 24.94 -7.63
C PRO A 243 -0.10 26.39 -7.41
N LYS A 244 -0.99 27.21 -6.84
CA LYS A 244 -0.76 28.63 -6.55
C LYS A 244 -0.11 28.88 -5.20
N ALA A 245 -0.24 27.93 -4.28
CA ALA A 245 0.43 28.00 -3.00
C ALA A 245 1.91 27.63 -3.14
N LEU A 246 2.75 28.26 -2.31
CA LEU A 246 4.13 27.84 -2.15
C LEU A 246 4.17 26.45 -1.48
N PRO A 247 5.01 25.52 -1.96
CA PRO A 247 5.09 24.16 -1.41
C PRO A 247 5.79 24.11 -0.05
N GLY A 248 6.33 25.24 0.43
CA GLY A 248 6.96 25.35 1.75
C GLY A 248 8.25 24.54 1.83
N ASP A 249 8.30 23.59 2.76
CA ASP A 249 9.43 22.68 2.98
C ASP A 249 9.56 21.57 1.92
N PHE A 250 8.56 21.43 1.06
CA PHE A 250 8.52 20.43 0.00
C PHE A 250 9.02 21.05 -1.31
N SER A 251 9.68 20.24 -2.14
CA SER A 251 9.85 20.59 -3.55
C SER A 251 8.54 20.36 -4.31
N ARG A 252 8.35 21.06 -5.43
CA ARG A 252 7.29 20.77 -6.41
C ARG A 252 7.93 20.72 -7.79
N THR A 253 8.02 19.52 -8.36
CA THR A 253 8.71 19.29 -9.63
C THR A 253 7.73 18.74 -10.67
N PRO A 254 7.25 19.56 -11.62
CA PRO A 254 6.53 19.06 -12.78
C PRO A 254 7.45 18.16 -13.61
N VAL A 255 6.97 16.98 -14.03
CA VAL A 255 7.74 16.04 -14.85
C VAL A 255 7.04 15.86 -16.19
N GLN A 256 7.77 16.15 -17.26
CA GLN A 256 7.29 15.91 -18.63
C GLN A 256 7.35 14.42 -18.93
N SER A 257 6.18 13.81 -19.15
CA SER A 257 6.04 12.38 -19.42
C SER A 257 5.36 12.19 -20.77
N SER A 258 5.89 11.27 -21.57
CA SER A 258 5.18 10.77 -22.77
C SER A 258 4.11 9.74 -22.40
N LEU A 259 4.20 9.18 -21.19
CA LEU A 259 3.29 8.16 -20.71
C LEU A 259 2.05 8.73 -20.04
N ASN A 260 2.07 9.98 -19.56
CA ASN A 260 0.97 10.55 -18.76
C ASN A 260 0.63 11.98 -19.19
N ILE A 261 -0.64 12.38 -19.05
CA ILE A 261 -1.09 13.75 -19.35
C ILE A 261 -0.38 14.76 -18.45
N GLN A 262 -0.32 14.49 -17.15
CA GLN A 262 0.35 15.38 -16.20
C GLN A 262 0.95 14.59 -15.04
N VAL A 263 2.19 14.94 -14.67
CA VAL A 263 2.86 14.43 -13.48
C VAL A 263 3.52 15.56 -12.72
N VAL A 264 3.34 15.57 -11.40
CA VAL A 264 4.07 16.47 -10.48
C VAL A 264 4.56 15.66 -9.29
N ILE A 265 5.84 15.77 -8.97
CA ILE A 265 6.43 15.09 -7.80
C ILE A 265 6.74 16.12 -6.73
N TYR A 266 6.33 15.81 -5.51
CA TYR A 266 6.60 16.57 -4.31
C TYR A 266 7.57 15.81 -3.43
N ASP A 267 8.77 16.35 -3.22
CA ASP A 267 9.77 15.70 -2.38
C ASP A 267 9.90 16.41 -1.04
N HIS A 268 10.03 15.60 0.01
CA HIS A 268 10.35 16.06 1.36
C HIS A 268 11.57 15.34 1.89
N ILE A 269 12.63 16.08 2.22
CA ILE A 269 13.83 15.51 2.82
C ILE A 269 13.61 15.34 4.32
N THR A 270 13.52 14.08 4.75
CA THR A 270 13.33 13.72 6.15
C THR A 270 14.67 13.79 6.89
N ARG A 271 14.86 14.81 7.72
CA ARG A 271 16.01 14.86 8.63
C ARG A 271 15.81 13.79 9.71
N ARG A 272 16.61 12.72 9.69
CA ARG A 272 16.72 11.85 10.87
C ARG A 272 17.24 12.71 12.02
N LYS A 273 16.50 12.77 13.14
CA LYS A 273 17.10 13.25 14.39
C LYS A 273 18.18 12.24 14.75
N THR A 274 19.45 12.62 14.62
CA THR A 274 20.55 11.91 15.27
C THR A 274 20.31 12.05 16.76
N THR A 275 19.77 11.01 17.38
CA THR A 275 19.88 10.85 18.83
C THR A 275 21.36 10.64 19.10
N HIS A 276 22.05 11.67 19.57
CA HIS A 276 23.33 11.49 20.22
C HIS A 276 23.05 10.70 21.51
N THR A 277 23.38 9.41 21.49
CA THR A 277 23.42 8.57 22.68
C THR A 277 24.88 8.30 23.02
#